data_AF-A0A9E4B9Q1-F1
#
_entry.id   AF-A0A9E4B9Q1-F1
#
_cell.length_a   1.000
_cell.length_b   1.000
_cell.length_c   1.000
_cell.angle_alpha   90.00
_cell.angle_beta   90.00
_cell.angle_gamma   90.00
#
_symmetry.space_group_name_H-M   'P 1'
#
loop_
_entity.id
_entity.type
_entity.pdbx_description
1 polymer ?
#
loop_
_entity_poly.entity_id
_entity_poly.type
_entity_poly.pdbx_seq_one_letter_code
_entity_poly.pdbx_strand_id
1 'polypeptide(L)'
;MDKSALGDLYLIAESLAQDSSLLPDTEQEFDPPLRGVLSEADIVRQAELLDNLDIDSYIEAVVAGAEDPKRIPAPDVIRRLGDVEREELDGPYYSATVTMDFDGTPRSVGFIAQNRAVRSGEWMPEHHLKAAACIVRYSNRSVPIVSLMD
;
A
#
# COMPACT_ATOMS: atom_id res chain seq x y z
N MET A 1 14.88 -10.40 -23.30
CA MET A 1 13.86 -10.63 -22.25
C MET A 1 12.57 -10.93 -22.99
N ASP A 2 12.08 -12.16 -22.87
CA ASP A 2 10.98 -12.68 -23.69
C ASP A 2 9.64 -12.05 -23.24
N LYS A 3 8.96 -11.38 -24.17
CA LYS A 3 7.66 -10.74 -23.91
C LYS A 3 6.55 -11.75 -23.56
N SER A 4 6.75 -13.03 -23.91
CA SER A 4 5.83 -14.12 -23.56
C SER A 4 5.74 -14.33 -22.05
N ALA A 5 6.88 -14.33 -21.35
CA ALA A 5 6.95 -14.66 -19.92
C ALA A 5 6.26 -13.60 -19.02
N LEU A 6 6.16 -12.35 -19.47
CA LEU A 6 5.49 -11.29 -18.73
C LEU A 6 3.96 -11.43 -18.79
N GLY A 7 3.42 -11.90 -19.92
CA GLY A 7 1.99 -12.17 -20.09
C GLY A 7 1.51 -13.34 -19.24
N ASP A 8 2.33 -14.39 -19.13
CA ASP A 8 2.00 -15.58 -18.34
C ASP A 8 1.89 -15.26 -16.84
N LEU A 9 2.79 -14.42 -16.31
CA LEU A 9 2.75 -13.98 -14.92
C LEU A 9 1.52 -13.12 -14.60
N TYR A 10 1.08 -12.28 -15.55
CA TYR A 10 -0.12 -11.47 -15.40
C TYR A 10 -1.38 -12.34 -15.31
N LEU A 11 -1.50 -13.34 -16.20
CA LEU A 11 -2.63 -14.28 -16.19
C LEU A 11 -2.69 -15.12 -14.91
N ILE A 12 -1.54 -15.52 -14.37
CA ILE A 12 -1.46 -16.24 -13.10
C ILE A 12 -1.91 -15.33 -11.94
N ALA A 13 -1.45 -14.08 -11.92
CA ALA A 13 -1.87 -13.11 -10.89
C ALA A 13 -3.38 -12.82 -10.95
N GLU A 14 -3.94 -12.68 -12.17
CA GLU A 14 -5.37 -12.49 -12.38
C GLU A 14 -6.19 -13.69 -11.88
N SER A 15 -5.76 -14.91 -12.20
CA SER A 15 -6.41 -16.14 -11.73
C SER A 15 -6.38 -16.26 -10.19
N LEU A 16 -5.24 -15.94 -9.56
CA LEU A 16 -5.11 -15.96 -8.10
C LEU A 16 -5.94 -14.84 -7.43
N ALA A 17 -6.08 -13.69 -8.09
CA ALA A 17 -6.93 -12.62 -7.60
C ALA A 17 -8.42 -12.99 -7.67
N GLN A 18 -8.85 -13.77 -8.67
CA GLN A 18 -10.22 -14.27 -8.74
C GLN A 18 -10.57 -15.21 -7.58
N ASP A 19 -9.61 -15.99 -7.07
CA ASP A 19 -9.81 -16.84 -5.88
C ASP A 19 -10.07 -16.03 -4.60
N SER A 20 -9.78 -14.72 -4.57
CA SER A 20 -10.16 -13.86 -3.43
C SER A 20 -11.67 -13.68 -3.29
N SER A 21 -12.45 -13.90 -4.36
CA SER A 21 -13.92 -13.91 -4.32
C SER A 21 -14.52 -15.12 -3.59
N LEU A 22 -13.68 -16.13 -3.27
CA LEU A 22 -14.06 -17.31 -2.51
C LEU A 22 -13.90 -17.10 -0.99
N LEU A 23 -13.38 -15.95 -0.57
CA LEU A 23 -13.43 -15.57 0.83
C LEU A 23 -14.90 -15.35 1.21
N PRO A 24 -15.41 -16.00 2.26
CA PRO A 24 -16.78 -15.78 2.69
C PRO A 24 -17.00 -14.28 2.92
N ASP A 25 -18.15 -13.76 2.48
CA ASP A 25 -18.69 -12.46 2.89
C ASP A 25 -18.89 -12.51 4.39
N THR A 26 -17.80 -12.32 5.11
CA THR A 26 -17.84 -12.17 6.55
C THR A 26 -18.15 -10.69 6.72
N GLU A 27 -19.43 -10.34 6.64
CA GLU A 27 -19.97 -9.12 7.24
C GLU A 27 -19.78 -9.24 8.76
N GLN A 28 -18.53 -9.33 9.20
CA GLN A 28 -18.19 -9.32 10.60
C GLN A 28 -18.13 -7.84 10.96
N GLU A 29 -19.24 -7.33 11.48
CA GLU A 29 -19.23 -6.06 12.19
C GLU A 29 -18.12 -6.15 13.25
N PHE A 30 -17.08 -5.34 13.10
CA PHE A 30 -16.01 -5.26 14.09
C PHE A 30 -16.62 -4.71 15.38
N ASP A 31 -16.47 -5.43 16.49
CA ASP A 31 -16.80 -4.94 17.84
C ASP A 31 -15.52 -4.84 18.68
N PRO A 32 -15.02 -3.62 18.98
CA PRO A 32 -15.57 -2.33 18.59
C PRO A 32 -15.36 -2.01 17.09
N PRO A 33 -16.14 -1.05 16.52
CA PRO A 33 -16.03 -0.67 15.11
C PRO A 33 -14.61 -0.24 14.75
N LEU A 34 -14.17 -0.63 13.56
CA LEU A 34 -12.85 -0.31 13.05
C LEU A 34 -12.66 1.21 13.04
N ARG A 35 -11.62 1.70 13.74
CA ARG A 35 -11.34 3.14 13.81
C ARG A 35 -10.73 3.62 12.50
N GLY A 36 -11.01 4.87 12.14
CA GLY A 36 -10.39 5.54 10.98
C GLY A 36 -10.98 5.15 9.63
N VAL A 37 -12.08 4.38 9.60
CA VAL A 37 -12.86 4.17 8.37
C VAL A 37 -13.80 5.34 8.12
N LEU A 38 -14.09 5.61 6.85
CA LEU A 38 -15.12 6.58 6.46
C LEU A 38 -16.50 5.96 6.62
N SER A 39 -17.47 6.78 7.04
CA SER A 39 -18.87 6.36 7.06
C SER A 39 -19.41 6.25 5.63
N GLU A 40 -20.44 5.42 5.40
CA GLU A 40 -21.10 5.32 4.10
C GLU A 40 -21.61 6.69 3.62
N ALA A 41 -22.15 7.50 4.53
CA ALA A 41 -22.59 8.85 4.22
C ALA A 41 -21.43 9.76 3.76
N ASP A 42 -20.25 9.66 4.38
CA ASP A 42 -19.07 10.40 3.94
C ASP A 42 -18.56 9.94 2.59
N ILE A 43 -18.61 8.62 2.33
CA ILE A 43 -18.22 8.03 1.04
C ILE A 43 -19.14 8.56 -0.07
N VAL A 44 -20.46 8.47 0.11
CA VAL A 44 -21.44 8.93 -0.88
C VAL A 44 -21.30 10.43 -1.11
N ARG A 45 -21.20 11.23 -0.05
CA ARG A 45 -21.01 12.68 -0.15
C ARG A 45 -19.75 13.02 -0.94
N GLN A 46 -18.65 12.30 -0.70
CA GLN A 46 -17.40 12.58 -1.39
C GLN A 46 -17.42 12.11 -2.84
N ALA A 47 -18.07 10.99 -3.14
CA ALA A 47 -18.29 10.54 -4.51
C ALA A 47 -19.13 11.54 -5.30
N GLU A 48 -20.24 12.04 -4.74
CA GLU A 48 -21.07 13.07 -5.37
C GLU A 48 -20.30 14.38 -5.59
N LEU A 49 -19.45 14.79 -4.65
CA LEU A 49 -18.60 15.97 -4.83
C LEU A 49 -17.69 15.80 -6.03
N LEU A 50 -16.98 14.67 -6.12
CA LEU A 50 -16.04 14.38 -7.20
C LEU A 50 -16.73 14.29 -8.57
N ASP A 51 -17.93 13.69 -8.63
CA ASP A 51 -18.71 13.54 -9.87
C ASP A 51 -19.17 14.88 -10.43
N ASN A 52 -19.39 15.88 -9.56
CA ASN A 52 -19.84 17.21 -9.95
C ASN A 52 -18.70 18.22 -10.19
N LEU A 53 -17.43 17.83 -10.03
CA LEU A 53 -16.31 18.71 -10.33
C LEU A 53 -16.18 18.90 -11.85
N ASP A 54 -15.92 20.13 -12.28
CA ASP A 54 -15.40 20.36 -13.63
C ASP A 54 -13.96 19.81 -13.75
N ILE A 55 -13.47 19.73 -15.00
CA ILE A 55 -12.17 19.13 -15.31
C ILE A 55 -11.03 19.81 -14.55
N ASP A 56 -11.01 21.15 -14.49
CA ASP A 56 -9.92 21.90 -13.86
C ASP A 56 -9.95 21.70 -12.34
N SER A 57 -11.15 21.77 -11.75
CA SER A 57 -11.36 21.50 -10.33
C SER A 57 -10.99 20.06 -9.94
N TYR A 58 -11.28 19.08 -10.79
CA TYR A 58 -10.89 17.69 -10.58
C TYR A 58 -9.37 17.50 -10.65
N ILE A 59 -8.70 18.12 -11.64
CA ILE A 59 -7.23 18.09 -11.75
C ILE A 59 -6.60 18.65 -10.48
N GLU A 60 -7.07 19.80 -10.00
CA GLU A 60 -6.53 20.42 -8.79
C GLU A 60 -6.78 19.55 -7.54
N ALA A 61 -7.97 18.97 -7.41
CA ALA A 61 -8.34 18.18 -6.24
C ALA A 61 -7.69 16.79 -6.18
N VAL A 62 -7.46 16.13 -7.33
CA VAL A 62 -7.06 14.72 -7.38
C VAL A 62 -5.68 14.51 -8.00
N VAL A 63 -5.38 15.20 -9.10
CA VAL A 63 -4.15 14.96 -9.89
C VAL A 63 -2.97 15.74 -9.34
N ALA A 64 -3.16 17.03 -9.04
CA ALA A 64 -2.08 17.92 -8.64
C ALA A 64 -1.34 17.44 -7.37
N GLY A 65 -2.07 16.90 -6.39
CA GLY A 65 -1.48 16.32 -5.19
C GLY A 65 -0.70 15.03 -5.45
N ALA A 66 -1.10 14.25 -6.45
CA ALA A 66 -0.37 13.05 -6.85
C ALA A 66 0.96 13.40 -7.55
N GLU A 67 0.92 14.42 -8.41
CA GLU A 67 2.08 14.89 -9.17
C GLU A 67 3.01 15.81 -8.37
N ASP A 68 2.60 16.30 -7.19
CA ASP A 68 3.40 17.22 -6.39
C ASP A 68 4.79 16.62 -6.07
N PRO A 69 5.89 17.21 -6.58
CA PRO A 69 7.24 16.74 -6.29
C PRO A 69 7.63 16.88 -4.81
N LYS A 70 6.87 17.65 -4.02
CA LYS A 70 7.07 17.81 -2.57
C LYS A 70 6.32 16.78 -1.73
N ARG A 71 5.55 15.87 -2.36
CA ARG A 71 4.88 14.79 -1.62
C ARG A 71 5.93 13.98 -0.86
N ILE A 72 5.65 13.75 0.42
CA ILE A 72 6.54 13.02 1.31
C ILE A 72 6.67 11.58 0.78
N PRO A 73 7.89 11.08 0.53
CA PRO A 73 8.07 9.72 0.03
C PRO A 73 7.76 8.71 1.14
N ALA A 74 7.30 7.52 0.74
CA ALA A 74 6.86 6.48 1.67
C ALA A 74 7.84 6.16 2.82
N PRO A 75 9.18 6.06 2.61
CA PRO A 75 10.12 5.84 3.71
C PRO A 75 10.02 6.89 4.82
N ASP A 76 9.83 8.16 4.45
CA ASP A 76 9.77 9.26 5.40
C ASP A 76 8.45 9.32 6.16
N VAL A 77 7.35 8.83 5.55
CA VAL A 77 6.08 8.63 6.25
C VAL A 77 6.22 7.49 7.24
N ILE A 78 6.75 6.33 6.81
CA ILE A 78 6.85 5.12 7.62
C ILE A 78 7.73 5.33 8.85
N ARG A 79 8.87 6.03 8.71
CA ARG A 79 9.74 6.37 9.85
C ARG A 79 9.09 7.23 10.92
N ARG A 80 7.99 7.94 10.60
CA ARG A 80 7.25 8.76 11.56
C ARG A 80 6.18 7.96 12.33
N LEU A 81 5.90 6.72 11.92
CA LEU A 81 4.85 5.91 12.51
C LEU A 81 5.27 5.22 13.82
N GLY A 82 6.57 5.06 14.06
CA GLY A 82 7.09 4.39 15.25
C GLY A 82 8.59 4.11 15.16
N ASP A 83 9.06 3.19 15.99
CA ASP A 83 10.48 2.84 16.09
C ASP A 83 10.86 1.83 15.01
N VAL A 84 11.84 2.17 14.16
CA VAL A 84 12.28 1.31 13.07
C VAL A 84 13.24 0.24 13.58
N GLU A 85 12.81 -1.03 13.58
CA GLU A 85 13.61 -2.18 14.00
C GLU A 85 14.55 -2.68 12.89
N ARG A 86 14.07 -2.64 11.64
CA ARG A 86 14.80 -3.07 10.45
C ARG A 86 14.37 -2.20 9.28
N GLU A 87 15.33 -1.83 8.44
CA GLU A 87 15.09 -1.09 7.22
C GLU A 87 15.95 -1.65 6.09
N GLU A 88 15.36 -1.78 4.90
CA GLU A 88 16.05 -2.13 3.66
C GLU A 88 15.59 -1.14 2.58
N LEU A 89 16.56 -0.46 1.97
CA LEU A 89 16.36 0.47 0.87
C LEU A 89 17.25 0.03 -0.30
N ASP A 90 16.64 -0.21 -1.46
CA ASP A 90 17.35 -0.52 -2.69
C ASP A 90 16.69 0.20 -3.87
N GLY A 91 17.25 1.35 -4.23
CA GLY A 91 16.66 2.24 -5.23
C GLY A 91 15.20 2.58 -4.91
N PRO A 92 14.24 2.28 -5.80
CA PRO A 92 12.80 2.51 -5.59
C PRO A 92 12.13 1.48 -4.66
N TYR A 93 12.82 0.40 -4.29
CA TYR A 93 12.34 -0.57 -3.31
C TYR A 93 12.62 -0.11 -1.88
N TYR A 94 11.60 -0.17 -1.03
CA TYR A 94 11.72 0.05 0.40
C TYR A 94 10.97 -1.03 1.19
N SER A 95 11.56 -1.49 2.28
CA SER A 95 10.85 -2.26 3.30
C SER A 95 11.36 -1.94 4.69
N ALA A 96 10.47 -1.99 5.68
CA ALA A 96 10.83 -1.75 7.07
C ALA A 96 9.97 -2.56 8.04
N THR A 97 10.52 -2.93 9.18
CA THR A 97 9.73 -3.40 10.32
C THR A 97 9.73 -2.28 11.35
N VAL A 98 8.53 -1.82 11.71
CA VAL A 98 8.34 -0.69 12.63
C VAL A 98 7.53 -1.15 13.82
N THR A 99 8.05 -0.93 15.02
CA THR A 99 7.26 -1.07 16.26
C THR A 99 6.37 0.15 16.40
N MET A 100 5.05 -0.05 16.41
CA MET A 100 4.05 1.00 16.57
C MET A 100 3.25 0.79 17.85
N ASP A 101 2.78 1.88 18.46
CA ASP A 101 1.89 1.82 19.61
C ASP A 101 0.43 1.68 19.17
N PHE A 102 -0.24 0.63 19.66
CA PHE A 102 -1.67 0.40 19.46
C PHE A 102 -2.35 0.45 20.82
N ASP A 103 -2.78 1.66 21.23
CA ASP A 103 -3.43 1.92 22.53
C ASP A 103 -2.61 1.39 23.73
N GLY A 104 -1.31 1.71 23.77
CA GLY A 104 -0.39 1.26 24.81
C GLY A 104 0.19 -0.14 24.62
N THR A 105 -0.15 -0.82 23.52
CA THR A 105 0.41 -2.13 23.16
C THR A 105 1.37 -1.98 21.99
N PRO A 106 2.70 -2.15 22.19
CA PRO A 106 3.65 -2.12 21.09
C PRO A 106 3.45 -3.35 20.19
N ARG A 107 3.34 -3.15 18.88
CA ARG A 107 3.28 -4.23 17.88
C ARG A 107 4.16 -3.91 16.69
N SER A 108 4.86 -4.92 16.17
CA SER A 108 5.66 -4.79 14.95
C SER A 108 4.79 -4.91 13.71
N VAL A 109 4.94 -3.96 12.78
CA VAL A 109 4.29 -3.95 11.47
C VAL A 109 5.35 -3.96 10.39
N GLY A 110 5.18 -4.82 9.40
CA GLY A 110 6.04 -4.89 8.21
C GLY A 110 5.49 -3.98 7.13
N PHE A 111 6.35 -3.12 6.59
CA PHE A 111 6.04 -2.23 5.49
C PHE A 111 6.81 -2.65 4.24
N ILE A 112 6.15 -2.60 3.10
CA ILE A 112 6.76 -2.71 1.77
C ILE A 112 6.23 -1.57 0.91
N ALA A 113 7.11 -0.72 0.42
CA ALA A 113 6.69 0.49 -0.27
C ALA A 113 7.57 0.83 -1.48
N GLN A 114 6.97 1.58 -2.40
CA GLN A 114 7.68 2.25 -3.47
C GLN A 114 8.23 3.60 -2.98
N ASN A 115 9.52 3.82 -3.17
CA ASN A 115 10.15 5.08 -2.82
C ASN A 115 10.17 6.02 -4.03
N ARG A 116 9.15 6.91 -4.12
CA ARG A 116 9.06 7.88 -5.22
C ARG A 116 10.24 8.84 -5.36
N ALA A 117 11.04 9.03 -4.30
CA ALA A 117 12.25 9.85 -4.37
C ALA A 117 13.31 9.26 -5.31
N VAL A 118 13.19 7.98 -5.67
CA VAL A 118 14.08 7.30 -6.63
C VAL A 118 13.26 6.80 -7.81
N ARG A 119 13.56 7.30 -9.02
CA ARG A 119 12.89 6.88 -10.28
C ARG A 119 11.36 6.89 -10.19
N SER A 120 10.78 7.83 -9.44
CA SER A 120 9.33 7.91 -9.22
C SER A 120 8.70 6.62 -8.66
N GLY A 121 9.48 5.78 -7.96
CA GLY A 121 8.97 4.56 -7.33
C GLY A 121 8.87 3.36 -8.27
N GLU A 122 9.30 3.48 -9.52
CA GLU A 122 9.20 2.43 -10.52
C GLU A 122 10.05 1.20 -10.15
N TRP A 123 9.38 0.09 -9.85
CA TRP A 123 10.06 -1.18 -9.60
C TRP A 123 10.51 -1.86 -10.89
N MET A 124 11.62 -2.57 -10.76
CA MET A 124 12.21 -3.42 -11.80
C MET A 124 12.08 -4.87 -11.31
N PRO A 125 12.28 -5.89 -12.16
CA PRO A 125 12.09 -7.29 -11.75
C PRO A 125 12.82 -7.67 -10.46
N GLU A 126 14.03 -7.16 -10.24
CA GLU A 126 14.81 -7.34 -9.02
C GLU A 126 14.11 -6.81 -7.76
N HIS A 127 13.42 -5.67 -7.86
CA HIS A 127 12.67 -5.05 -6.77
C HIS A 127 11.43 -5.88 -6.43
N HIS A 128 10.74 -6.44 -7.43
CA HIS A 128 9.62 -7.36 -7.20
C HIS A 128 10.08 -8.66 -6.50
N LEU A 129 11.23 -9.21 -6.89
CA LEU A 129 11.80 -10.39 -6.23
C LEU A 129 12.17 -10.10 -4.77
N LYS A 130 12.70 -8.90 -4.48
CA LYS A 130 12.95 -8.46 -3.10
C LYS A 130 11.67 -8.33 -2.29
N ALA A 131 10.62 -7.74 -2.86
CA ALA A 131 9.32 -7.65 -2.21
C ALA A 131 8.74 -9.04 -1.90
N ALA A 132 8.77 -9.96 -2.86
CA ALA A 132 8.31 -11.34 -2.66
C ALA A 132 9.09 -12.04 -1.53
N ALA A 133 10.43 -11.92 -1.53
CA ALA A 133 11.25 -12.45 -0.45
C ALA A 133 10.90 -11.80 0.91
N CYS A 134 10.61 -10.50 0.94
CA CYS A 134 10.22 -9.81 2.16
C CYS A 134 8.85 -10.26 2.69
N ILE A 135 7.86 -10.45 1.81
CA ILE A 135 6.54 -10.98 2.18
C ILE A 135 6.70 -12.32 2.88
N VAL A 136 7.51 -13.23 2.32
CA VAL A 136 7.79 -14.53 2.94
C VAL A 136 8.43 -14.37 4.33
N ARG A 137 9.39 -13.44 4.49
CA ARG A 137 10.00 -13.16 5.80
C ARG A 137 9.00 -12.67 6.84
N TYR A 138 8.09 -11.78 6.46
CA TYR A 138 7.05 -11.26 7.36
C TYR A 138 6.01 -12.33 7.69
N SER A 139 5.53 -13.07 6.69
CA SER A 139 4.59 -14.18 6.86
C SER A 139 5.13 -15.25 7.80
N ASN A 140 6.40 -15.67 7.65
CA ASN A 140 7.03 -16.66 8.51
C ASN A 140 7.10 -16.25 9.99
N ARG A 141 6.92 -14.96 10.29
CA ARG A 141 6.93 -14.38 11.63
C ARG A 141 5.55 -13.88 12.08
N SER A 142 4.51 -14.14 11.29
CA SER A 142 3.17 -13.60 11.51
C SER A 142 3.16 -12.06 11.69
N VAL A 143 4.06 -11.37 11.00
CA VAL A 143 4.12 -9.90 11.02
C VAL A 143 3.07 -9.38 10.04
N PRO A 144 2.13 -8.52 10.47
CA PRO A 144 1.16 -7.90 9.57
C PRO A 144 1.88 -7.05 8.53
N ILE A 145 1.43 -7.12 7.27
CA ILE A 145 2.07 -6.45 6.14
C ILE A 145 1.18 -5.30 5.68
N VAL A 146 1.76 -4.10 5.62
CA VAL A 146 1.16 -2.92 5.01
C VAL A 146 1.98 -2.56 3.78
N SER A 147 1.30 -2.31 2.65
CA SER A 147 1.98 -1.83 1.45
C SER A 147 1.54 -0.42 1.09
N LEU A 148 2.51 0.45 0.80
CA LEU A 148 2.27 1.77 0.24
C LEU A 148 2.68 1.74 -1.23
N MET A 149 1.67 1.63 -2.10
CA MET A 149 1.84 1.57 -3.55
C MET A 149 1.75 2.98 -4.12
N ASP A 150 2.71 3.30 -4.98
CA ASP A 150 2.88 4.61 -5.61
C ASP A 150 3.37 4.42 -7.05
#